data_AF-A0A1V6P5T4-F1
#
_entry.id   AF-A0A1V6P5T4-F1
#
_cell.length_a   1.000
_cell.length_b   1.000
_cell.length_c   1.000
_cell.angle_alpha   90.00
_cell.angle_beta   90.00
_cell.angle_gamma   90.00
#
_symmetry.space_group_name_H-M   'P 1'
#
loop_
_entity.id
_entity.type
_entity.pdbx_description
1 polymer ?
#
loop_
_entity_poly.entity_id
_entity_poly.type
_entity_poly.pdbx_seq_one_letter_code
_entity_poly.pdbx_strand_id
1 'polypeptide(L)' 'MDLLLKDFAGFCRAYLDDIVVASDTFHLHIKHLTLVLEVLEKHSISLEPKKAYVAFPKVSLLGQRVDALGSTTALGAANR' A
#
# COMPACT_ATOMS: atom_id res chain seq x y z
N MET A 1 7.16 -10.20 -6.97
CA MET A 1 6.61 -9.71 -5.69
C MET A 1 5.49 -10.60 -5.13
N ASP A 2 4.52 -11.03 -5.95
CA ASP A 2 3.36 -11.83 -5.47
C ASP A 2 3.69 -13.12 -4.71
N LEU A 3 4.76 -13.84 -5.08
CA LEU A 3 5.14 -15.07 -4.36
C LEU A 3 5.81 -14.79 -3.00
N LEU A 4 6.41 -13.61 -2.83
CA LEU A 4 7.10 -13.20 -1.60
C LEU A 4 6.14 -12.69 -0.52
N LEU A 5 5.02 -12.11 -0.95
CA LEU A 5 4.05 -11.48 -0.07
C LEU A 5 2.77 -12.33 0.08
N LYS A 6 2.76 -13.53 -0.48
CA LYS A 6 1.64 -14.49 -0.39
C LYS A 6 1.28 -14.84 1.05
N ASP A 7 2.29 -14.96 1.92
CA ASP A 7 2.09 -15.25 3.35
C ASP A 7 1.41 -14.09 4.09
N PHE A 8 1.42 -12.90 3.49
CA PHE A 8 0.80 -11.69 4.03
C PHE A 8 -0.50 -11.31 3.31
N ALA A 9 -1.09 -12.21 2.50
CA ALA A 9 -2.26 -11.92 1.66
C ALA A 9 -3.51 -11.44 2.44
N GLY A 10 -3.53 -11.58 3.78
CA GLY A 10 -4.58 -11.07 4.65
C GLY A 10 -4.51 -9.56 4.91
N PHE A 11 -3.35 -8.92 4.78
CA PHE A 11 -3.17 -7.48 5.06
C PHE A 11 -2.25 -6.76 4.06
N CYS A 12 -1.65 -7.50 3.13
CA CYS A 12 -0.75 -6.99 2.10
C CYS A 12 -1.20 -7.49 0.72
N ARG A 13 -1.19 -6.60 -0.27
CA ARG A 13 -1.43 -6.87 -1.68
C ARG A 13 -0.26 -6.31 -2.47
N ALA A 14 0.35 -7.13 -3.30
CA ALA A 14 1.31 -6.66 -4.29
C ALA A 14 0.65 -6.70 -5.67
N TYR A 15 0.96 -5.71 -6.50
CA TYR A 15 0.58 -5.69 -7.90
C TYR A 15 1.70 -5.07 -8.72
N LEU A 16 2.38 -5.89 -9.52
CA LEU A 16 3.58 -5.50 -10.27
C LEU A 16 4.65 -4.88 -9.35
N ASP A 17 4.81 -3.56 -9.42
CA ASP A 17 5.81 -2.77 -8.69
C ASP A 17 5.23 -2.10 -7.43
N ASP A 18 3.91 -2.12 -7.26
CA ASP A 18 3.23 -1.46 -6.15
C ASP A 18 2.89 -2.46 -5.04
N ILE A 19 3.14 -2.06 -3.80
CA ILE A 19 2.79 -2.82 -2.59
C ILE A 19 1.83 -1.97 -1.77
N VAL A 20 0.68 -2.56 -1.42
CA VAL A 20 -0.35 -1.94 -0.61
C VAL A 20 -0.51 -2.74 0.68
N VAL A 21 -0.28 -2.07 1.81
CA VAL A 21 -0.49 -2.63 3.15
C VAL A 21 -1.68 -1.92 3.78
N ALA A 22 -2.65 -2.68 4.28
CA ALA A 22 -3.85 -2.14 4.93
C ALA A 22 -4.07 -2.85 6.27
N SER A 23 -4.58 -2.13 7.26
CA SER A 23 -4.77 -2.67 8.62
C SER A 23 -5.84 -1.88 9.37
N ASP A 24 -6.51 -2.52 10.31
CA ASP A 24 -7.66 -1.93 11.02
C ASP A 24 -7.27 -0.83 12.01
N THR A 25 -6.07 -0.93 12.60
CA THR A 25 -5.57 0.05 13.57
C THR A 25 -4.15 0.47 13.22
N PHE A 26 -3.77 1.70 13.60
CA PHE A 26 -2.43 2.23 13.37
C PHE A 26 -1.33 1.38 14.02
N HIS A 27 -1.56 0.88 15.23
CA HIS A 27 -0.59 0.03 15.93
C HIS A 27 -0.37 -1.30 15.21
N LEU A 28 -1.44 -1.92 14.69
CA LEU A 28 -1.35 -3.13 13.88
C LEU A 28 -0.67 -2.83 12.53
N HIS A 29 -0.97 -1.67 11.94
CA HIS A 29 -0.37 -1.23 10.69
C HIS A 29 1.15 -1.11 10.79
N ILE A 30 1.68 -0.55 11.89
CA ILE A 30 3.14 -0.51 12.12
C ILE A 30 3.74 -1.92 12.11
N LYS A 31 3.13 -2.88 12.83
CA LYS A 31 3.62 -4.26 12.88
C LYS A 31 3.64 -4.90 11.49
N HIS A 32 2.57 -4.72 10.71
CA HIS A 32 2.49 -5.22 9.35
C HIS A 32 3.52 -4.58 8.43
N LEU A 33 3.73 -3.27 8.55
CA LEU A 33 4.72 -2.54 7.77
C LEU A 33 6.14 -3.01 8.07
N THR A 34 6.46 -3.24 9.35
CA THR A 34 7.74 -3.82 9.77
C THR A 34 7.97 -5.19 9.13
N LEU A 35 6.99 -6.10 9.19
CA LEU A 35 7.11 -7.43 8.58
C LEU A 35 7.35 -7.36 7.07
N VAL A 36 6.62 -6.49 6.36
CA VAL A 36 6.77 -6.32 4.92
C VAL A 36 8.16 -5.75 4.58
N LEU A 37 8.61 -4.72 5.29
CA LEU A 37 9.92 -4.10 5.06
C LEU A 37 11.07 -5.07 5.35
N GLU A 38 10.98 -5.88 6.41
CA GLU A 38 11.99 -6.92 6.71
C GLU A 38 12.11 -7.95 5.59
N VAL A 39 10.99 -8.35 4.98
CA VAL A 39 11.01 -9.30 3.86
C VAL A 39 11.59 -8.64 2.61
N LEU A 40 11.26 -7.38 2.33
CA LEU A 40 11.85 -6.65 1.21
C LEU A 40 13.37 -6.50 1.38
N GLU A 41 13.83 -6.18 2.59
CA GLU A 41 15.25 -6.06 2.93
C GLU A 41 15.98 -7.39 2.74
N LYS A 42 15.42 -8.50 3.23
CA LYS A 42 15.98 -9.86 3.05
C LYS A 42 16.14 -10.24 1.58
N HIS A 43 15.28 -9.74 0.71
CA HIS A 43 15.34 -10.00 -0.73
C HIS A 43 16.06 -8.89 -1.53
N SER A 44 16.71 -7.94 -0.84
CA SER A 44 17.43 -6.82 -1.46
C SER A 44 16.56 -6.00 -2.42
N ILE A 45 15.29 -5.83 -2.08
CA ILE A 45 14.33 -5.03 -2.84
C ILE A 45 14.32 -3.62 -2.27
N SER A 46 14.76 -2.66 -3.07
CA SER A 46 14.72 -1.24 -2.72
C SER A 46 13.41 -0.60 -3.15
N LEU A 47 12.77 0.12 -2.25
CA LEU A 47 11.62 0.98 -2.55
C LEU A 47 12.11 2.39 -2.89
N GLU A 48 11.48 3.05 -3.87
CA GLU A 48 11.72 4.46 -4.17
C GLU A 48 10.99 5.34 -3.13
N PRO A 49 11.70 6.02 -2.21
CA PRO A 49 11.06 6.77 -1.12
C PRO A 49 10.17 7.91 -1.63
N LYS A 50 10.49 8.48 -2.79
CA LYS A 50 9.70 9.54 -3.43
C LYS A 50 8.32 9.10 -3.88
N LYS A 51 8.13 7.79 -4.09
CA LYS A 51 6.85 7.18 -4.49
C LYS A 51 6.18 6.43 -3.33
N ALA A 52 6.85 6.30 -2.18
CA ALA A 52 6.35 5.58 -1.03
C ALA A 52 5.45 6.48 -0.17
N TYR A 53 4.18 6.08 -0.03
CA TYR A 53 3.24 6.71 0.91
C TYR A 53 3.09 5.80 2.13
N VAL A 54 3.78 6.15 3.22
CA VAL A 54 3.83 5.33 4.44
C VAL A 54 2.93 5.89 5.52
N ALA A 55 2.12 5.03 6.15
CA ALA A 55 1.34 5.35 7.35
C ALA A 55 0.35 6.53 7.20
N PHE A 56 -0.20 6.72 6.00
CA PHE A 56 -1.24 7.71 5.75
C PHE A 56 -2.63 7.11 5.99
N PRO A 57 -3.56 7.85 6.61
CA PRO A 57 -4.96 7.41 6.76
C PRO A 57 -5.73 7.39 5.43
N LYS A 58 -5.20 8.03 4.38
CA LYS A 58 -5.75 8.07 3.02
C LYS A 58 -4.61 8.06 2.00
N VAL A 59 -4.69 7.23 0.97
CA VAL A 59 -3.68 7.14 -0.10
C VAL A 59 -4.35 7.18 -1.47
N SER A 60 -3.72 7.86 -2.43
CA SER A 60 -4.16 7.81 -3.82
C SER A 60 -3.53 6.59 -4.49
N LEU A 61 -4.32 5.58 -4.82
CA LEU A 61 -3.90 4.36 -5.52
C LEU A 61 -4.48 4.38 -6.95
N LEU A 62 -3.62 4.26 -7.97
CA LEU A 62 -4.04 4.16 -9.38
C LEU A 62 -5.00 5.29 -9.86
N GLY A 63 -4.82 6.52 -9.37
CA GLY A 63 -5.68 7.66 -9.72
C GLY A 63 -7.01 7.71 -8.97
N GLN A 64 -7.25 6.79 -8.03
CA GLN A 64 -8.39 6.81 -7.11
C GLN A 64 -7.94 7.21 -5.71
N ARG A 65 -8.73 8.04 -5.03
CA ARG A 65 -8.46 8.40 -3.65
C ARG A 65 -9.12 7.34 -2.76
N VAL A 66 -8.30 6.58 -2.03
CA VAL A 66 -8.77 5.51 -1.15
C VAL A 66 -8.66 5.99 0.29
N ASP A 67 -9.77 5.89 1.02
CA ASP A 67 -9.83 6.15 2.45
C ASP A 67 -10.55 5.03 3.20
N ALA A 68 -10.59 5.14 4.54
CA ALA A 68 -11.23 4.15 5.41
C ALA A 68 -12.74 3.93 5.12
N LEU A 69 -13.38 4.77 4.31
CA LEU A 69 -14.80 4.66 3.92
C LEU A 69 -14.98 4.10 2.51
N GLY A 70 -13.91 3.93 1.72
CA GLY A 70 -13.92 3.31 0.40
C GLY A 70 -13.03 4.02 -0.64
N SER A 71 -13.20 3.63 -1.90
CA SER A 71 -12.51 4.25 -3.04
C SER A 71 -13.43 5.27 -3.70
N THR A 72 -13.01 6.54 -3.73
CA THR A 72 -13.68 7.55 -4.55
C THR A 72 -12.91 7.71 -5.87
N THR A 73 -13.54 7.34 -6.98
CA THR A 73 -13.02 7.68 -8.31
C THR A 73 -13.07 9.19 -8.46
N ALA A 74 -11.94 9.82 -8.77
CA ALA A 74 -11.96 11.19 -9.28
C ALA A 74 -12.65 11.14 -10.65
N LEU A 75 -13.99 11.20 -10.66
CA LEU A 75 -14.73 11.43 -11.89
C LEU A 75 -14.17 12.71 -12.47
N GLY A 76 -13.70 12.61 -13.72
CA GLY A 76 -13.00 13.68 -14.39
C GLY A 76 -13.70 15.01 -14.19
N ALA A 77 -12.90 16.04 -13.95
CA ALA A 77 -13.30 17.41 -14.19
C ALA A 77 -13.57 17.58 -15.70
N ALA A 78 -14.68 17.01 -16.16
CA ALA A 78 -15.42 17.57 -17.27
C ALA A 78 -16.08 18.83 -16.72
N ASN A 79 -15.54 20.00 -17.07
CA ASN A 79 -16.19 20.96 -17.97
C ASN A 79 -15.75 22.41 -17.67
N ARG A 80 -15.17 23.03 -18.71
CA ARG A 80 -14.96 24.47 -18.98
C ARG A 80 -13.73 25.15 -18.41
#